data_AF-A0ABD5AZ97-F1
#
_entry.id   AF-A0ABD5AZ97-F1
#
_cell.length_a   1.000
_cell.length_b   1.000
_cell.length_c   1.000
_cell.angle_alpha   90.00
_cell.angle_beta   90.00
_cell.angle_gamma   90.00
#
_symmetry.space_group_name_H-M   'P 1'
#
loop_
_entity.id
_entity.type
_entity.pdbx_description
1 polymer ?
#
loop_
_entity_poly.entity_id
_entity_poly.type
_entity_poly.pdbx_seq_one_letter_code
_entity_poly.pdbx_strand_id
1 'polypeptide(L)'
;MNPIINSNDIKRAIKLFIILTILLAFTTIIAFFFHPTEEVIKQLGNKAPKRVSETDGLIKVWGFIQTNAFYVPLQMLILALIPIPFLYLANLIVSVIIPGMMFGFLLSFSPYKGITALLAYIPHYTFEIMGLCVIASGLYILNQ
;
A
#
# COMPACT_ATOMS: atom_id res chain seq x y z
N MET A 1 28.81 -17.01 8.68
CA MET A 1 28.08 -15.74 8.55
C MET A 1 26.61 -16.10 8.43
N ASN A 2 25.81 -15.89 9.48
CA ASN A 2 24.37 -16.15 9.39
C ASN A 2 23.74 -15.11 8.44
N PRO A 3 22.83 -15.50 7.54
CA PRO A 3 22.17 -14.55 6.67
C PRO A 3 21.32 -13.59 7.51
N ILE A 4 21.36 -12.30 7.15
CA ILE A 4 20.58 -11.22 7.79
C ILE A 4 19.06 -11.43 7.62
N ILE A 5 18.66 -12.24 6.62
CA ILE A 5 17.27 -12.66 6.37
C ILE A 5 17.23 -14.18 6.39
N ASN A 6 16.47 -14.77 7.32
CA ASN A 6 16.27 -16.21 7.40
C ASN A 6 15.04 -16.68 6.60
N SER A 7 14.96 -17.99 6.33
CA SER A 7 13.81 -18.60 5.65
C SER A 7 12.47 -18.28 6.34
N ASN A 8 12.47 -18.17 7.67
CA ASN A 8 11.27 -17.83 8.44
C ASN A 8 10.80 -16.38 8.18
N ASP A 9 11.72 -15.45 7.95
CA ASP A 9 11.39 -14.05 7.68
C ASP A 9 10.76 -13.91 6.30
N ILE A 10 11.28 -14.64 5.31
CA ILE A 10 10.70 -14.70 3.97
C ILE A 10 9.31 -15.32 4.02
N LYS A 11 9.13 -16.44 4.73
CA LYS A 11 7.81 -17.08 4.89
C LYS A 11 6.78 -16.14 5.50
N ARG A 12 7.17 -15.36 6.52
CA ARG A 12 6.31 -14.35 7.15
C ARG A 12 5.99 -13.21 6.20
N ALA A 13 6.97 -12.69 5.46
CA ALA A 13 6.74 -11.65 4.45
C ALA A 13 5.75 -12.12 3.37
N ILE A 14 5.89 -13.35 2.86
CA ILE A 14 4.95 -13.92 1.88
C ILE A 14 3.55 -14.07 2.46
N LYS A 15 3.42 -14.55 3.72
CA LYS A 15 2.11 -14.65 4.39
C LYS A 15 1.44 -13.28 4.51
N LEU A 16 2.19 -12.26 4.95
CA LEU A 16 1.69 -10.89 5.02
C LEU A 16 1.25 -10.39 3.65
N PHE A 17 2.06 -10.62 2.60
CA PHE A 17 1.72 -10.24 1.24
C PHE A 17 0.42 -10.88 0.74
N ILE A 18 0.21 -12.18 1.02
CA ILE A 18 -1.03 -12.88 0.68
C ILE A 18 -2.23 -12.26 1.43
N ILE A 19 -2.10 -12.03 2.74
CA ILE A 19 -3.16 -11.43 3.56
C ILE A 19 -3.54 -10.04 3.03
N LEU A 20 -2.55 -9.21 2.71
CA LEU A 20 -2.78 -7.88 2.14
C LEU A 20 -3.43 -7.96 0.77
N THR A 21 -3.05 -8.92 -0.07
CA THR A 21 -3.67 -9.09 -1.39
C THR A 21 -5.14 -9.50 -1.26
N ILE A 22 -5.48 -10.36 -0.29
CA ILE A 22 -6.86 -10.68 0.04
C ILE A 22 -7.61 -9.43 0.53
N LEU A 23 -6.99 -8.62 1.39
CA LEU A 23 -7.58 -7.38 1.88
C LEU A 23 -7.82 -6.36 0.76
N LEU A 24 -6.89 -6.23 -0.19
CA LEU A 24 -7.05 -5.40 -1.39
C LEU A 24 -8.27 -5.84 -2.19
N ALA A 25 -8.37 -7.14 -2.47
CA ALA A 25 -9.50 -7.69 -3.22
C ALA A 25 -10.82 -7.48 -2.48
N PHE A 26 -10.84 -7.75 -1.17
CA PHE A 26 -12.02 -7.59 -0.34
C PHE A 26 -12.51 -6.13 -0.30
N THR A 27 -11.60 -5.18 -0.08
CA THR A 27 -11.94 -3.74 -0.09
C THR A 27 -12.38 -3.26 -1.46
N THR A 28 -11.78 -3.78 -2.54
CA THR A 28 -12.22 -3.51 -3.92
C THR A 28 -13.65 -3.99 -4.17
N ILE A 29 -13.97 -5.22 -3.76
CA ILE A 29 -15.31 -5.80 -3.91
C ILE A 29 -16.34 -4.99 -3.12
N ILE A 30 -16.05 -4.67 -1.86
CA ILE A 30 -16.93 -3.84 -1.04
C ILE A 30 -17.17 -2.50 -1.74
N ALA A 31 -16.10 -1.78 -2.08
CA ALA A 31 -16.19 -0.47 -2.69
C ALA A 31 -16.88 -0.47 -4.06
N PHE A 32 -16.82 -1.57 -4.81
CA PHE A 32 -17.54 -1.72 -6.08
C PHE A 32 -19.07 -1.61 -5.92
N PHE A 33 -19.61 -2.13 -4.82
CA PHE A 33 -21.06 -2.02 -4.53
C PHE A 33 -21.46 -0.65 -4.00
N PHE A 34 -20.50 0.16 -3.55
CA PHE A 34 -20.75 1.55 -3.18
C PHE A 34 -20.63 2.44 -4.40
N HIS A 35 -21.65 3.26 -4.63
CA HIS A 35 -21.63 4.31 -5.65
C HIS A 35 -21.37 5.65 -4.96
N PRO A 36 -20.11 6.02 -4.66
CA PRO A 36 -19.83 7.33 -4.09
C PRO A 36 -20.21 8.42 -5.08
N THR A 37 -20.59 9.61 -4.60
CA THR A 37 -20.73 10.77 -5.49
C THR A 37 -19.36 11.21 -6.00
N GLU A 38 -19.31 11.90 -7.14
CA GLU A 38 -18.05 12.45 -7.68
C GLU A 38 -17.32 13.36 -6.68
N GLU A 39 -18.06 14.03 -5.78
CA GLU A 39 -17.52 14.85 -4.71
C GLU A 39 -16.67 14.04 -3.72
N VAL A 40 -17.10 12.82 -3.35
CA VAL A 40 -16.33 11.94 -2.45
C VAL A 40 -15.00 11.54 -3.08
N ILE A 41 -14.99 11.29 -4.39
CA ILE A 41 -13.77 10.97 -5.14
C ILE A 41 -12.84 12.18 -5.21
N LYS A 42 -13.38 13.36 -5.50
CA LYS A 42 -12.60 14.62 -5.53
C LYS A 42 -12.01 14.94 -4.16
N GLN A 43 -12.74 14.69 -3.07
CA GLN A 43 -12.22 14.88 -1.71
C GLN A 43 -11.09 13.89 -1.38
N LEU A 44 -11.17 12.64 -1.83
CA LEU A 44 -10.07 11.66 -1.70
C LEU A 44 -8.83 12.13 -2.49
N GLY A 45 -9.02 12.63 -3.71
CA GLY A 45 -7.94 13.17 -4.55
C GLY A 45 -7.31 14.45 -3.98
N ASN A 46 -8.11 15.36 -3.42
CA ASN A 46 -7.63 16.64 -2.86
C ASN A 46 -6.89 16.48 -1.53
N LYS A 47 -7.08 15.36 -0.82
CA LYS A 47 -6.28 15.00 0.34
C LYS A 47 -4.94 14.35 -0.03
N ALA A 48 -4.70 14.06 -1.32
CA ALA A 48 -3.39 13.62 -1.77
C ALA A 48 -2.36 14.75 -1.55
N PRO A 49 -1.11 14.42 -1.18
CA PRO A 49 -0.07 15.43 -1.00
C PRO A 49 0.12 16.27 -2.26
N LYS A 50 0.15 17.61 -2.12
CA LYS A 50 0.34 18.56 -3.24
C LYS A 50 1.53 18.23 -4.14
N ARG A 51 2.57 17.63 -3.54
CA ARG A 51 3.79 17.15 -4.20
C ARG A 51 3.56 16.05 -5.27
N VAL A 52 2.38 15.42 -5.28
CA VAL A 52 1.98 14.40 -6.28
C VAL A 52 0.95 14.97 -7.26
N SER A 53 0.19 16.00 -6.87
CA SER A 53 -0.84 16.64 -7.72
C SER A 53 -0.32 17.78 -8.58
N GLU A 54 0.76 18.47 -8.16
CA GLU A 54 1.28 19.68 -8.83
C GLU A 54 2.57 19.45 -9.66
N THR A 55 3.04 18.20 -9.75
CA THR A 55 4.31 17.87 -10.41
C THR A 55 4.11 16.86 -11.53
N ASP A 56 4.62 17.18 -12.73
CA ASP A 56 4.49 16.36 -13.93
C ASP A 56 5.73 15.52 -14.22
N GLY A 57 5.52 14.41 -14.93
CA GLY A 57 6.59 13.56 -15.46
C GLY A 57 7.45 12.86 -14.40
N LEU A 58 8.77 12.83 -14.61
CA LEU A 58 9.74 12.09 -13.79
C LEU A 58 9.81 12.58 -12.34
N ILE A 59 9.48 13.85 -12.08
CA ILE A 59 9.51 14.41 -10.73
C ILE A 59 8.41 13.78 -9.86
N LYS A 60 7.26 13.46 -10.46
CA LYS A 60 6.17 12.74 -9.79
C LYS A 60 6.58 11.31 -9.43
N VAL A 61 7.24 10.62 -10.37
CA VAL A 61 7.77 9.27 -10.15
C VAL A 61 8.81 9.28 -9.03
N TRP A 62 9.72 10.25 -9.05
CA TRP A 62 10.74 10.41 -8.00
C TRP A 62 10.13 10.70 -6.62
N GLY A 63 9.18 11.64 -6.55
CA GLY A 63 8.49 11.95 -5.30
C GLY A 63 7.72 10.75 -4.74
N PHE A 64 7.15 9.93 -5.63
CA PHE A 64 6.47 8.70 -5.28
C PHE A 64 7.44 7.65 -4.71
N ILE A 65 8.58 7.41 -5.39
CA ILE A 65 9.65 6.52 -4.90
C ILE A 65 10.14 6.99 -3.53
N GLN A 66 10.42 8.29 -3.37
CA GLN A 66 10.91 8.81 -2.10
C GLN A 66 9.90 8.56 -0.96
N THR A 67 8.61 8.78 -1.23
CA THR A 67 7.53 8.59 -0.25
C THR A 67 7.43 7.14 0.18
N ASN A 68 7.30 6.20 -0.76
CA ASN A 68 7.00 4.82 -0.40
C ASN A 68 8.25 3.96 -0.12
N ALA A 69 9.40 4.26 -0.71
CA ALA A 69 10.63 3.51 -0.48
C ALA A 69 11.43 4.00 0.74
N PHE A 70 11.21 5.24 1.21
CA PHE A 70 11.94 5.80 2.36
C PHE A 70 11.03 6.25 3.49
N TYR A 71 10.08 7.17 3.24
CA TYR A 71 9.26 7.72 4.33
C TYR A 71 8.37 6.67 4.99
N VAL A 72 7.70 5.82 4.20
CA VAL A 72 6.84 4.75 4.73
C VAL A 72 7.63 3.74 5.57
N PRO A 73 8.75 3.16 5.10
CA PRO A 73 9.61 2.31 5.92
C PRO A 73 10.12 2.97 7.20
N LEU A 74 10.53 4.25 7.12
CA LEU A 74 11.00 4.99 8.29
C LEU A 74 9.87 5.17 9.31
N GLN A 75 8.66 5.48 8.86
CA GLN A 75 7.49 5.57 9.73
C GLN A 75 7.15 4.21 10.35
N MET A 76 7.23 3.13 9.57
CA MET A 76 7.04 1.77 10.09
C MET A 76 8.09 1.43 11.15
N LEU A 77 9.36 1.81 10.95
CA LEU A 77 10.43 1.64 11.93
C LEU A 77 10.14 2.40 13.22
N ILE A 78 9.78 3.69 13.13
CA ILE A 78 9.43 4.51 14.31
C ILE A 78 8.27 3.87 15.08
N LEU A 79 7.22 3.41 14.38
CA LEU A 79 6.08 2.75 15.01
C LEU A 79 6.45 1.39 15.62
N ALA A 80 7.40 0.66 15.04
CA ALA A 80 7.88 -0.61 15.57
C ALA A 80 8.73 -0.45 16.84
N LEU A 81 9.31 0.74 17.09
CA LEU A 81 10.00 1.05 18.34
C LEU A 81 9.02 1.30 19.49
N ILE A 82 7.77 1.64 19.19
CA ILE A 82 6.72 1.77 20.21
C ILE A 82 6.32 0.35 20.62
N PRO A 83 6.28 0.01 21.92
CA PRO A 83 5.96 -1.34 22.41
C PRO A 83 4.46 -1.65 22.32
N ILE A 84 3.81 -1.27 21.22
CA ILE A 84 2.45 -1.64 20.87
C ILE A 84 2.57 -2.68 19.75
N PRO A 85 2.17 -3.94 20.01
CA PRO A 85 2.27 -5.01 19.03
C PRO A 85 1.60 -4.63 17.71
N PHE A 86 2.29 -4.90 16.61
CA PHE A 86 1.77 -4.77 15.24
C PHE A 86 1.40 -3.34 14.79
N LEU A 87 1.67 -2.30 15.58
CA LEU A 87 1.30 -0.92 15.24
C LEU A 87 1.92 -0.46 13.91
N TYR A 88 3.14 -0.92 13.61
CA TYR A 88 3.84 -0.62 12.35
C TYR A 88 3.14 -1.19 11.11
N LEU A 89 2.26 -2.19 11.24
CA LEU A 89 1.47 -2.72 10.14
C LEU A 89 0.35 -1.77 9.70
N ALA A 90 -0.01 -0.77 10.49
CA ALA A 90 -1.06 0.19 10.15
C ALA A 90 -0.78 0.89 8.80
N ASN A 91 0.46 1.33 8.57
CA ASN A 91 0.86 1.95 7.31
C ASN A 91 0.62 0.99 6.13
N LEU A 92 0.97 -0.27 6.32
CA LEU A 92 0.85 -1.32 5.32
C LEU A 92 -0.62 -1.61 4.97
N ILE A 93 -1.48 -1.62 5.99
CA ILE A 93 -2.93 -1.79 5.83
C ILE A 93 -3.53 -0.61 5.06
N VAL A 94 -3.18 0.64 5.44
CA VAL A 94 -3.68 1.83 4.76
C VAL A 94 -3.25 1.89 3.29
N SER A 95 -1.99 1.53 2.99
CA SER A 95 -1.44 1.48 1.63
C SER A 95 -2.14 0.46 0.72
N VAL A 96 -3.00 -0.40 1.26
CA VAL A 96 -3.75 -1.40 0.51
C VAL A 96 -5.26 -1.10 0.50
N ILE A 97 -5.81 -0.65 1.64
CA ILE A 97 -7.24 -0.29 1.74
C ILE A 97 -7.58 0.88 0.80
N ILE A 98 -6.76 1.94 0.78
CA ILE A 98 -7.06 3.13 -0.03
C ILE A 98 -7.06 2.79 -1.54
N PRO A 99 -6.02 2.16 -2.11
CA PRO A 99 -6.06 1.74 -3.51
C PRO A 99 -7.18 0.75 -3.81
N GLY A 100 -7.46 -0.20 -2.92
CA GLY A 100 -8.56 -1.16 -3.09
C GLY A 100 -9.91 -0.46 -3.23
N MET A 101 -10.20 0.51 -2.35
CA MET A 101 -11.41 1.33 -2.49
C MET A 101 -11.43 2.12 -3.80
N MET A 102 -10.31 2.73 -4.20
CA MET A 102 -10.22 3.46 -5.47
C MET A 102 -10.52 2.56 -6.68
N PHE A 103 -10.00 1.34 -6.71
CA PHE A 103 -10.29 0.39 -7.80
C PHE A 103 -11.76 -0.02 -7.81
N GLY A 104 -12.36 -0.27 -6.65
CA GLY A 104 -13.79 -0.60 -6.57
C GLY A 104 -14.66 0.51 -7.16
N PHE A 105 -14.36 1.77 -6.80
CA PHE A 105 -15.06 2.93 -7.36
C PHE A 105 -14.82 3.08 -8.86
N LEU A 106 -13.57 2.96 -9.34
CA LEU A 106 -13.28 3.06 -10.78
C LEU A 106 -14.01 1.98 -11.59
N LEU A 107 -14.07 0.75 -11.09
CA LEU A 107 -14.80 -0.35 -11.72
C LEU A 107 -16.31 -0.09 -11.75
N SER A 108 -16.85 0.52 -10.69
CA SER A 108 -18.27 0.90 -10.60
C SER A 108 -18.65 1.96 -11.66
N PHE A 109 -17.82 2.99 -11.86
CA PHE A 109 -18.10 4.03 -12.87
C PHE A 109 -17.80 3.61 -14.31
N SER A 110 -16.67 2.95 -14.53
CA SER A 110 -16.20 2.57 -15.85
C SER A 110 -15.32 1.33 -15.76
N PRO A 111 -15.87 0.14 -16.09
CA PRO A 111 -15.13 -1.12 -16.03
C PRO A 111 -13.82 -1.07 -16.83
N TYR A 112 -13.81 -0.40 -17.98
CA TYR A 112 -12.61 -0.21 -18.79
C TYR A 112 -11.50 0.56 -18.05
N LYS A 113 -11.83 1.69 -17.42
CA LYS A 113 -10.86 2.48 -16.64
C LYS A 113 -10.42 1.74 -15.38
N GLY A 114 -11.32 1.01 -14.73
CA GLY A 114 -10.99 0.21 -13.55
C GLY A 114 -10.02 -0.93 -13.86
N ILE A 115 -10.26 -1.71 -14.92
CA ILE A 115 -9.38 -2.82 -15.32
C ILE A 115 -8.01 -2.31 -15.77
N THR A 116 -7.96 -1.24 -16.58
CA THR A 116 -6.69 -0.64 -17.02
C THR A 116 -5.87 -0.11 -15.84
N ALA A 117 -6.52 0.53 -14.87
CA ALA A 117 -5.86 0.99 -13.64
C ALA A 117 -5.32 -0.18 -12.79
N LEU A 118 -6.09 -1.26 -12.64
CA LEU A 118 -5.64 -2.47 -11.93
C LEU A 118 -4.40 -3.08 -12.59
N LEU A 119 -4.41 -3.27 -13.91
CA LEU A 119 -3.27 -3.83 -14.65
C LEU A 119 -2.03 -2.96 -14.52
N ALA A 120 -2.17 -1.64 -14.62
CA ALA A 120 -1.07 -0.70 -14.43
C ALA A 120 -0.53 -0.70 -12.99
N TYR A 121 -1.36 -1.04 -12.00
CA TYR A 121 -0.98 -1.10 -10.60
C TYR A 121 -0.26 -2.40 -10.20
N ILE A 122 -0.42 -3.51 -10.94
CA ILE A 122 0.21 -4.80 -10.59
C ILE A 122 1.72 -4.71 -10.37
N PRO A 123 2.53 -4.10 -11.27
CA PRO A 123 3.97 -4.04 -11.07
C PRO A 123 4.33 -3.22 -9.83
N HIS A 124 3.68 -2.07 -9.69
CA HIS A 124 3.83 -1.19 -8.55
C HIS A 124 3.50 -1.91 -7.23
N TYR A 125 2.32 -2.53 -7.15
CA TYR A 125 1.86 -3.29 -5.99
C TYR A 125 2.82 -4.40 -5.63
N THR A 126 3.25 -5.17 -6.63
CA THR A 126 4.12 -6.34 -6.40
C THR A 126 5.46 -5.92 -5.82
N PHE A 127 6.14 -4.94 -6.41
CA PHE A 127 7.47 -4.54 -5.91
C PHE A 127 7.37 -3.77 -4.58
N GLU A 128 6.45 -2.82 -4.47
CA GLU A 128 6.37 -1.95 -3.30
C GLU A 128 5.81 -2.69 -2.08
N ILE A 129 4.66 -3.37 -2.22
CA ILE A 129 4.03 -4.05 -1.09
C ILE A 129 4.85 -5.27 -0.67
N MET A 130 5.47 -6.00 -1.59
CA MET A 130 6.40 -7.07 -1.21
C MET A 130 7.61 -6.54 -0.45
N GLY A 131 8.22 -5.45 -0.92
CA GLY A 131 9.35 -4.81 -0.22
C GLY A 131 8.98 -4.40 1.20
N LEU A 132 7.81 -3.76 1.36
CA LEU A 132 7.30 -3.39 2.68
C LEU A 132 6.93 -4.59 3.56
N CYS A 133 6.47 -5.71 2.97
CA CYS A 133 6.24 -6.96 3.72
C CYS A 133 7.54 -7.59 4.24
N VAL A 134 8.63 -7.49 3.47
CA VAL A 134 9.96 -7.93 3.92
C VAL A 134 10.43 -7.07 5.09
N ILE A 135 10.29 -5.75 4.98
CA ILE A 135 10.62 -4.81 6.06
C ILE A 135 9.75 -5.10 7.30
N ALA A 136 8.44 -5.26 7.13
CA ALA A 136 7.51 -5.61 8.21
C ALA A 136 7.87 -6.91 8.92
N SER A 137 8.39 -7.89 8.18
CA SER A 137 8.87 -9.16 8.74
C SER A 137 10.13 -8.98 9.60
N GLY A 138 11.05 -8.09 9.19
CA GLY A 138 12.21 -7.72 10.00
C GLY A 138 11.82 -6.89 11.23
N LEU A 139 10.93 -5.92 11.08
CA LEU A 139 10.42 -5.10 12.18
C LEU A 139 9.68 -5.92 13.24
N TYR A 140 9.05 -7.03 12.84
CA TYR A 140 8.45 -7.95 13.79
C TYR A 140 9.45 -8.46 14.84
N ILE A 141 10.70 -8.73 14.45
CA ILE A 141 11.74 -9.20 15.37
C ILE A 141 12.12 -8.09 16.37
N LEU A 142 12.08 -6.83 15.93
CA LEU A 142 12.40 -5.67 16.76
C LEU A 142 11.28 -5.27 17.73
N ASN A 143 10.03 -5.57 17.37
CA ASN A 143 8.82 -5.25 18.14
C ASN A 143 8.33 -6.44 19.00
N GLN A 144 9.06 -7.56 19.01
CA GLN A 144 8.88 -8.66 19.96
C GLN A 144 9.39 -8.28 21.34
#